data_AF-A0A6B3FA08-F1
#
_entry.id   AF-A0A6B3FA08-F1
#
_cell.length_a   1.000
_cell.length_b   1.000
_cell.length_c   1.000
_cell.angle_alpha   90.00
_cell.angle_beta   90.00
_cell.angle_gamma   90.00
#
_symmetry.space_group_name_H-M   'P 1'
#
loop_
_entity.id
_entity.type
_entity.pdbx_description
1 polymer ?
#
loop_
_entity_poly.entity_id
_entity_poly.type
_entity_poly.pdbx_seq_one_letter_code
_entity_poly.pdbx_strand_id
1 'polypeptide(L)'
;SVQKASDDGEPGGTAGVPMLQMLTRRELRYVAAVVTRYYGGVKLGAGGLIRAYGGVVGETLDRLGTVTRRRYRLATVTVDHQRAGKIENDLRSTGRSVREVRYGERVSIDLGIPGTELDAFRAWLADATAGTAELTLGGEAYGEV
;
A
#
# COMPACT_ATOMS: atom_id res chain seq x y z
N SER A 1 -4.98 10.20 9.97
CA SER A 1 -4.25 8.92 10.12
C SER A 1 -4.19 8.57 11.60
N VAL A 2 -4.22 7.30 11.96
CA VAL A 2 -4.07 6.87 13.37
C VAL A 2 -2.58 6.69 13.66
N GLN A 3 -2.09 7.31 14.72
CA GLN A 3 -0.71 7.17 15.22
C GLN A 3 -0.77 6.97 16.73
N LYS A 4 0.13 6.13 17.26
CA LYS A 4 0.24 5.87 18.70
C LYS A 4 1.70 5.62 19.07
N ALA A 5 2.08 6.08 20.25
CA ALA A 5 3.39 5.87 20.85
C ALA A 5 3.21 5.48 22.32
N SER A 6 4.11 4.66 22.85
CA SER A 6 4.14 4.27 24.26
C SER A 6 5.60 4.24 24.73
N ASP A 7 5.87 4.76 25.92
CA ASP A 7 7.20 4.71 26.55
C ASP A 7 7.39 3.48 27.46
N ASP A 8 6.32 2.74 27.77
CA ASP A 8 6.34 1.47 28.53
C ASP A 8 7.27 1.45 29.76
N GLY A 9 7.16 2.49 30.61
CA GLY A 9 7.95 2.62 31.84
C GLY A 9 9.26 3.39 31.69
N GLU A 10 9.68 3.73 30.46
CA GLU A 10 10.75 4.73 30.24
C GLU A 10 10.26 6.16 30.59
N PRO A 11 11.18 7.10 30.85
CA PRO A 11 10.82 8.50 31.03
C PRO A 11 9.99 9.04 29.84
N GLY A 12 8.96 9.83 30.16
CA GLY A 12 7.99 10.29 29.16
C GLY A 12 8.63 10.98 27.95
N GLY A 13 8.25 10.53 26.76
CA GLY A 13 8.72 11.05 25.48
C GLY A 13 10.12 10.58 25.07
N THR A 14 10.75 9.65 25.79
CA THR A 14 12.12 9.22 25.50
C THR A 14 12.25 7.92 24.71
N ALA A 15 11.15 7.17 24.53
CA ALA A 15 11.15 5.92 23.79
C ALA A 15 10.12 5.91 22.64
N GLY A 16 8.83 5.98 22.97
CA GLY A 16 7.74 5.83 22.00
C GLY A 16 7.73 6.93 20.94
N VAL A 17 7.86 8.18 21.37
CA VAL A 17 7.82 9.35 20.48
C VAL A 17 9.00 9.34 19.49
N PRO A 18 10.27 9.13 19.92
CA PRO A 18 11.40 8.98 19.00
C PRO A 18 11.22 7.89 17.94
N MET A 19 10.68 6.72 18.31
CA MET A 19 10.39 5.64 17.36
C MET A 19 9.34 6.08 16.32
N LEU A 20 8.23 6.67 16.78
CA LEU A 20 7.17 7.15 15.89
C LEU A 20 7.66 8.26 14.95
N GLN A 21 8.51 9.16 15.46
CA GLN A 21 9.12 10.22 14.64
C GLN A 21 10.01 9.63 13.55
N MET A 22 10.77 8.57 13.85
CA MET A 22 11.60 7.90 12.84
C MET A 22 10.74 7.28 11.74
N LEU A 23 9.70 6.52 12.10
CA LEU A 23 8.75 5.95 11.13
C LEU A 23 8.10 7.04 10.26
N THR A 24 7.71 8.15 10.88
CA THR A 24 7.07 9.29 10.19
C THR A 24 8.04 9.99 9.22
N ARG A 25 9.29 10.23 9.65
CA ARG A 25 10.33 10.84 8.80
C ARG A 25 10.70 9.97 7.60
N ARG A 26 10.60 8.65 7.75
CA ARG A 26 10.80 7.68 6.68
C ARG A 26 9.53 7.45 5.83
N GLU A 27 8.45 8.17 6.12
CA GLU A 27 7.15 8.10 5.43
C GLU A 27 6.47 6.73 5.45
N LEU A 28 6.78 5.91 6.47
CA LEU A 28 6.21 4.58 6.62
C LEU A 28 4.73 4.67 6.99
N ARG A 29 3.93 3.77 6.42
CA ARG A 29 2.51 3.59 6.74
C ARG A 29 2.25 2.10 6.97
N TYR A 30 1.21 1.78 7.73
CA TYR A 30 0.80 0.40 8.04
C TYR A 30 1.90 -0.44 8.72
N VAL A 31 2.60 0.15 9.68
CA VAL A 31 3.70 -0.48 10.42
C VAL A 31 3.54 -0.27 11.92
N ALA A 32 4.05 -1.23 12.70
CA ALA A 32 4.29 -1.09 14.13
C ALA A 32 5.76 -1.39 14.41
N ALA A 33 6.38 -0.63 15.31
CA ALA A 33 7.74 -0.87 15.77
C ALA A 33 7.72 -1.12 17.28
N VAL A 34 8.43 -2.17 17.71
CA VAL A 34 8.59 -2.53 19.12
C VAL A 34 10.08 -2.71 19.38
N VAL A 35 10.58 -2.03 20.42
CA VAL A 35 11.97 -2.13 20.84
C VAL A 35 12.00 -2.67 22.27
N THR A 36 12.59 -3.85 22.44
CA THR A 36 12.86 -4.42 23.75
C THR A 36 14.21 -3.92 24.25
N ARG A 37 14.24 -3.31 25.44
CA ARG A 37 15.46 -2.80 26.07
C ARG A 37 15.75 -3.57 27.36
N TYR A 38 17.00 -3.97 27.53
CA TYR A 38 17.53 -4.52 28.77
C TYR A 38 18.46 -3.50 29.44
N TYR A 39 18.29 -3.25 30.74
CA TYR A 39 19.15 -2.31 31.47
C TYR A 39 20.57 -2.87 31.64
N GLY A 40 21.56 -2.18 31.08
CA GLY A 40 22.97 -2.62 31.06
C GLY A 40 23.82 -2.09 32.22
N GLY A 41 23.23 -1.63 33.33
CA GLY A 41 23.98 -1.13 34.49
C GLY A 41 24.33 0.36 34.45
N VAL A 42 24.24 1.03 33.29
CA VAL A 42 24.53 2.46 33.14
C VAL A 42 23.31 3.23 32.60
N LYS A 43 23.03 4.39 33.19
CA LYS A 43 21.95 5.29 32.75
C LYS A 43 22.40 6.11 31.54
N LEU A 44 21.57 6.13 30.49
CA LEU A 44 21.82 6.89 29.25
C LEU A 44 21.38 8.36 29.33
N GLY A 45 20.55 8.71 30.32
CA GLY A 45 19.85 9.98 30.37
C GLY A 45 18.80 10.13 29.25
N ALA A 46 17.96 11.17 29.32
CA ALA A 46 16.86 11.36 28.38
C ALA A 46 17.33 11.47 26.92
N GLY A 47 18.37 12.26 26.66
CA GLY A 47 18.92 12.42 25.31
C GLY A 47 19.54 11.12 24.76
N GLY A 48 20.13 10.29 25.62
CA GLY A 48 20.66 8.99 25.21
C GLY A 48 19.56 8.00 24.85
N LEU A 49 18.46 7.96 25.62
CA LEU A 49 17.29 7.13 25.32
C LEU A 49 16.63 7.52 24.00
N ILE A 50 16.43 8.83 23.79
CA ILE A 50 15.84 9.35 22.54
C ILE A 50 16.64 8.88 21.32
N ARG A 51 17.97 8.99 21.38
CA ARG A 51 18.85 8.54 20.29
C ARG A 51 18.83 7.02 20.13
N ALA A 52 18.81 6.26 21.22
CA ALA A 52 18.81 4.80 21.17
C ALA A 52 17.51 4.25 20.53
N TYR A 53 16.34 4.68 21.03
CA TYR A 53 15.05 4.19 20.55
C TYR A 53 14.74 4.64 19.11
N GLY A 54 14.95 5.92 18.79
CA GLY A 54 14.76 6.39 17.41
C GLY A 54 15.79 5.81 16.45
N GLY A 55 17.05 5.69 16.90
CA GLY A 55 18.17 5.19 16.10
C GLY A 55 18.01 3.73 15.69
N VAL A 56 17.63 2.84 16.63
CA VAL A 56 17.49 1.40 16.31
C VAL A 56 16.36 1.15 15.30
N VAL A 57 15.28 1.93 15.35
CA VAL A 57 14.20 1.86 14.34
C VAL A 57 14.73 2.30 12.98
N GLY A 58 15.52 3.38 12.93
CA GLY A 58 16.13 3.87 11.69
C GLY A 58 17.06 2.83 11.07
N GLU A 59 17.98 2.27 11.87
CA GLU A 59 18.91 1.23 11.43
C GLU A 59 18.18 -0.05 10.96
N THR A 60 17.09 -0.43 11.67
CA THR A 60 16.28 -1.57 11.27
C THR A 60 15.65 -1.35 9.89
N LEU A 61 15.13 -0.15 9.62
CA LEU A 61 14.56 0.18 8.31
C LEU A 61 15.62 0.17 7.21
N ASP A 62 16.84 0.65 7.49
CA ASP A 62 17.94 0.63 6.53
C ASP A 62 18.37 -0.80 6.16
N ARG A 63 18.26 -1.75 7.10
CA ARG A 63 18.56 -3.17 6.87
C ARG A 63 17.42 -3.93 6.20
N LEU A 64 16.17 -3.67 6.60
CA LEU A 64 14.99 -4.36 6.07
C LEU A 64 14.65 -3.91 4.64
N GLY A 65 14.92 -2.64 4.33
CA GLY A 65 14.37 -1.99 3.14
C GLY A 65 12.87 -1.68 3.29
N THR A 66 12.33 -0.94 2.32
CA THR A 66 10.91 -0.56 2.27
C THR A 66 10.35 -0.80 0.89
N VAL A 67 9.03 -1.04 0.82
CA VAL A 67 8.31 -1.19 -0.44
C VAL A 67 7.29 -0.07 -0.59
N THR A 68 7.19 0.48 -1.80
CA THR A 68 6.12 1.41 -2.14
C THR A 68 4.88 0.63 -2.52
N ARG A 69 3.80 0.85 -1.77
CA ARG A 69 2.48 0.31 -2.10
C ARG A 69 1.58 1.41 -2.63
N ARG A 70 0.96 1.16 -3.79
CA ARG A 70 -0.06 2.04 -4.36
C ARG A 70 -1.44 1.49 -4.02
N ARG A 71 -2.36 2.40 -3.72
CA ARG A 71 -3.76 2.08 -3.50
C ARG A 71 -4.48 1.96 -4.84
N TYR A 72 -5.22 0.88 -5.01
CA TYR A 72 -6.04 0.57 -6.17
C TYR A 72 -7.50 0.40 -5.74
N ARG A 73 -8.41 0.74 -6.64
CA ARG A 73 -9.79 0.25 -6.63
C ARG A 73 -9.82 -1.07 -7.39
N LEU A 74 -10.38 -2.08 -6.76
CA LEU A 74 -10.73 -3.31 -7.46
C LEU A 74 -11.83 -2.98 -8.46
N ALA A 75 -11.71 -3.51 -9.66
CA ALA A 75 -12.66 -3.34 -10.71
C ALA A 75 -12.87 -4.66 -11.43
N THR A 76 -14.07 -4.83 -11.98
CA THR A 76 -14.41 -5.91 -12.88
C THR A 76 -14.94 -5.28 -14.17
N VAL A 77 -14.27 -5.59 -15.27
CA VAL A 77 -14.74 -5.28 -16.63
C VAL A 77 -15.47 -6.49 -17.17
N THR A 78 -16.73 -6.32 -17.54
CA THR A 78 -17.52 -7.39 -18.16
C THR A 78 -17.74 -7.06 -19.64
N VAL A 79 -17.40 -8.01 -20.51
CA VAL A 79 -17.49 -7.90 -21.98
C VAL A 79 -17.96 -9.20 -22.61
N ASP A 80 -18.47 -9.12 -23.84
CA ASP A 80 -18.81 -10.32 -24.61
C ASP A 80 -17.55 -11.04 -25.10
N HIS A 81 -17.69 -12.35 -25.35
CA HIS A 81 -16.59 -13.23 -25.77
C HIS A 81 -15.82 -12.72 -26.99
N GLN A 82 -16.50 -12.06 -27.94
CA GLN A 82 -15.86 -11.48 -29.14
C GLN A 82 -14.82 -10.40 -28.83
N ARG A 83 -15.01 -9.65 -27.74
CA ARG A 83 -14.12 -8.54 -27.34
C ARG A 83 -13.14 -8.94 -26.25
N ALA A 84 -13.41 -10.02 -25.51
CA ALA A 84 -12.64 -10.45 -24.35
C ALA A 84 -11.12 -10.50 -24.61
N GLY A 85 -10.69 -11.22 -25.65
CA GLY A 85 -9.26 -11.36 -25.95
C GLY A 85 -8.58 -10.04 -26.29
N LYS A 86 -9.26 -9.16 -27.03
CA LYS A 86 -8.71 -7.83 -27.35
C LYS A 86 -8.59 -6.96 -26.10
N ILE A 87 -9.65 -6.88 -25.29
CA ILE A 87 -9.67 -6.05 -24.08
C ILE A 87 -8.66 -6.56 -23.05
N GLU A 88 -8.55 -7.88 -22.86
CA GLU A 88 -7.51 -8.43 -21.99
C GLU A 88 -6.11 -8.03 -22.45
N ASN A 89 -5.82 -8.16 -23.75
CA ASN A 89 -4.53 -7.77 -24.32
C ASN A 89 -4.25 -6.27 -24.14
N ASP A 90 -5.22 -5.40 -24.40
CA ASP A 90 -5.07 -3.95 -24.25
C ASP A 90 -4.85 -3.56 -22.77
N LEU A 91 -5.52 -4.24 -21.83
CA LEU A 91 -5.30 -4.03 -20.40
C LEU A 91 -3.89 -4.44 -19.98
N ARG A 92 -3.40 -5.59 -20.46
CA ARG A 92 -2.05 -6.07 -20.14
C ARG A 92 -0.96 -5.20 -20.79
N SER A 93 -1.16 -4.74 -22.02
CA SER A 93 -0.19 -3.91 -22.74
C SER A 93 -0.03 -2.51 -22.15
N THR A 94 -1.06 -1.99 -21.48
CA THR A 94 -1.01 -0.72 -20.72
C THR A 94 -0.40 -0.86 -19.33
N GLY A 95 0.19 -2.01 -18.99
CA GLY A 95 0.84 -2.25 -17.70
C GLY A 95 -0.13 -2.43 -16.53
N ARG A 96 -1.42 -2.62 -16.80
CA ARG A 96 -2.42 -2.82 -15.73
C ARG A 96 -2.32 -4.23 -15.19
N SER A 97 -2.39 -4.34 -13.87
CA SER A 97 -2.38 -5.63 -13.17
C SER A 97 -3.73 -6.34 -13.33
N VAL A 98 -3.90 -7.09 -14.42
CA VAL A 98 -4.99 -8.07 -14.58
C VAL A 98 -4.77 -9.21 -13.60
N ARG A 99 -5.74 -9.43 -12.72
CA ARG A 99 -5.68 -10.38 -11.60
C ARG A 99 -6.29 -11.73 -11.96
N GLU A 100 -7.46 -11.71 -12.56
CA GLU A 100 -8.22 -12.92 -12.90
C GLU A 100 -9.06 -12.65 -14.14
N VAL A 101 -9.28 -13.69 -14.95
CA VAL A 101 -10.22 -13.68 -16.06
C VAL A 101 -11.17 -14.86 -15.88
N ARG A 102 -12.46 -14.59 -15.83
CA ARG A 102 -13.52 -15.60 -15.64
C ARG A 102 -14.39 -15.66 -16.88
N TYR A 103 -14.50 -16.84 -17.48
CA TYR A 103 -15.35 -17.10 -18.64
C TYR A 103 -16.68 -17.70 -18.19
N GLY A 104 -17.77 -17.00 -18.46
CA GLY A 104 -19.14 -17.46 -18.25
C GLY A 104 -20.02 -17.11 -19.45
N GLU A 105 -21.27 -16.70 -19.20
CA GLU A 105 -22.14 -16.13 -20.24
C GLU A 105 -21.47 -14.92 -20.93
N ARG A 106 -20.86 -14.05 -20.12
CA ARG A 106 -19.93 -13.00 -20.52
C ARG A 106 -18.57 -13.23 -19.88
N VAL A 107 -17.55 -12.53 -20.35
CA VAL A 107 -16.20 -12.59 -19.79
C VAL A 107 -16.01 -11.46 -18.80
N SER A 108 -15.58 -11.81 -17.58
CA SER A 108 -15.24 -10.86 -16.53
C SER A 108 -13.74 -10.81 -16.33
N ILE A 109 -13.17 -9.60 -16.38
CA ILE A 109 -11.74 -9.35 -16.20
C ILE A 109 -11.57 -8.50 -14.94
N ASP A 110 -10.92 -9.07 -13.93
CA ASP A 110 -10.64 -8.39 -12.67
C ASP A 110 -9.29 -7.70 -12.71
N LEU A 111 -9.26 -6.44 -12.28
CA LEU A 111 -8.05 -5.62 -12.30
C LEU A 111 -8.02 -4.60 -11.16
N GLY A 112 -6.82 -4.13 -10.84
CA GLY A 112 -6.60 -2.99 -9.95
C GLY A 112 -6.43 -1.70 -10.74
N ILE A 113 -7.22 -0.68 -10.43
CA ILE A 113 -7.13 0.64 -11.07
C ILE A 113 -6.74 1.68 -10.02
N PRO A 114 -5.66 2.44 -10.19
CA PRO A 114 -5.36 3.55 -9.31
C PRO A 114 -6.54 4.51 -9.24
N GLY A 115 -6.94 4.95 -8.04
CA GLY A 115 -8.10 5.83 -7.89
C GLY A 115 -7.99 7.13 -8.71
N THR A 116 -6.77 7.63 -8.91
CA THR A 116 -6.45 8.80 -9.73
C THR A 116 -6.65 8.60 -11.23
N GLU A 117 -6.72 7.35 -11.70
CA GLU A 117 -6.82 6.99 -13.13
C GLU A 117 -8.24 6.52 -13.50
N LEU A 118 -9.17 6.51 -12.55
CA LEU A 118 -10.48 5.89 -12.74
C LEU A 118 -11.30 6.55 -13.86
N ASP A 119 -11.29 7.88 -13.94
CA ASP A 119 -12.06 8.61 -14.96
C ASP A 119 -11.45 8.43 -16.35
N ALA A 120 -10.11 8.49 -16.44
CA ALA A 120 -9.40 8.19 -17.68
C ALA A 120 -9.64 6.74 -18.14
N PHE A 121 -9.68 5.79 -17.20
CA PHE A 121 -9.99 4.40 -17.49
C PHE A 121 -11.42 4.22 -18.01
N ARG A 122 -12.40 4.89 -17.41
CA ARG A 122 -13.80 4.85 -17.87
C ARG A 122 -13.93 5.35 -19.31
N ALA A 123 -13.27 6.47 -19.62
CA ALA A 123 -13.27 7.04 -20.97
C ALA A 123 -12.62 6.08 -21.98
N TRP A 124 -11.45 5.54 -21.63
CA TRP A 124 -10.76 4.55 -22.47
C TRP A 124 -11.59 3.29 -22.69
N LEU A 125 -12.22 2.75 -21.63
CA LEU A 125 -13.03 1.53 -21.73
C LEU A 125 -14.22 1.77 -22.67
N ALA A 126 -14.92 2.90 -22.52
CA ALA A 126 -16.04 3.25 -23.39
C ALA A 126 -15.63 3.36 -24.86
N ASP A 127 -14.49 3.99 -25.16
CA ASP A 127 -13.94 4.09 -26.52
C ASP A 127 -13.56 2.71 -27.08
N ALA A 128 -12.80 1.91 -26.33
CA ALA A 128 -12.34 0.59 -26.73
C ALA A 128 -13.49 -0.40 -26.98
N THR A 129 -14.62 -0.23 -26.27
CA THR A 129 -15.75 -1.16 -26.31
C THR A 129 -16.96 -0.60 -27.05
N ALA A 130 -16.88 0.60 -27.63
CA ALA A 130 -18.05 1.32 -28.14
C ALA A 130 -19.20 1.39 -27.11
N GLY A 131 -18.84 1.55 -25.83
CA GLY A 131 -19.77 1.65 -24.70
C GLY A 131 -20.45 0.36 -24.24
N THR A 132 -20.14 -0.81 -24.83
CA THR A 132 -20.83 -2.07 -24.47
C THR A 132 -20.25 -2.81 -23.26
N ALA A 133 -19.08 -2.39 -22.76
CA ALA A 133 -18.51 -2.97 -21.55
C ALA A 133 -19.16 -2.39 -20.29
N GLU A 134 -19.28 -3.24 -19.29
CA GLU A 134 -19.73 -2.84 -17.95
C GLU A 134 -18.52 -2.76 -17.03
N LEU A 135 -18.48 -1.73 -16.19
CA LEU A 135 -17.45 -1.54 -15.17
C LEU A 135 -18.07 -1.53 -13.78
N THR A 136 -17.82 -2.58 -13.01
CA THR A 136 -18.21 -2.67 -11.61
C THR A 136 -17.01 -2.36 -10.73
N LEU A 137 -17.20 -1.50 -9.72
CA LEU A 137 -16.14 -1.17 -8.75
C LEU A 137 -16.34 -1.97 -7.47
N GLY A 138 -15.27 -2.58 -6.99
CA GLY A 138 -15.19 -3.24 -5.70
C GLY A 138 -14.52 -2.36 -4.64
N GLY A 139 -14.00 -3.04 -3.62
CA GLY A 139 -13.26 -2.45 -2.51
C GLY A 139 -11.91 -1.86 -2.92
N GLU A 140 -11.16 -1.41 -1.91
CA GLU A 140 -9.80 -0.91 -2.09
C GLU A 140 -8.79 -2.01 -1.77
N ALA A 141 -7.68 -2.02 -2.49
CA ALA A 141 -6.55 -2.91 -2.23
C ALA A 141 -5.22 -2.14 -2.38
N TYR A 142 -4.17 -2.65 -1.75
CA TYR A 142 -2.81 -2.16 -1.94
C TYR A 142 -2.03 -3.18 -2.77
N GLY A 143 -1.38 -2.71 -3.84
CA GLY A 143 -0.45 -3.48 -4.64
C GLY A 143 0.95 -2.89 -4.54
N GLU A 144 1.97 -3.73 -4.64
CA GLU A 144 3.36 -3.29 -4.77
C GLU A 144 3.55 -2.63 -6.15
N VAL A 145 4.37 -1.58 -6.19
CA VAL A 145 4.76 -0.86 -7.40
C VAL A 145 6.15 -1.32 -7.81
#